data_AF-A0A4P5RLY4-F1
#
_entry.id   AF-A0A4P5RLY4-F1
#
_cell.length_a   1.000
_cell.length_b   1.000
_cell.length_c   1.000
_cell.angle_alpha   90.00
_cell.angle_beta   90.00
_cell.angle_gamma   90.00
#
_symmetry.space_group_name_H-M   'P 1'
#
loop_
_entity.id
_entity.type
_entity.pdbx_description
1 polymer ?
#
loop_
_entity_poly.entity_id
_entity_poly.type
_entity_poly.pdbx_seq_one_letter_code
_entity_poly.pdbx_strand_id
1 'polypeptide(L)'
;MKRIFKVAVLLSFAWNLALVIGVVLNAGYALPRAAGGQFESFPMGIRFLYVSTTFVVLYQIYVYLQIMQNKSVKPVWVPKAFAYLGLVSVFMNAISRSTQEQINVIPASIIAVAFFVASKRVRS
;
A
#
# COMPACT_ATOMS: atom_id res chain seq x y z
N MET A 1 -8.33 13.29 11.70
CA MET A 1 -7.52 13.51 10.49
C MET A 1 -8.18 14.61 9.67
N LYS A 2 -7.42 15.62 9.22
CA LYS A 2 -7.94 16.68 8.34
C LYS A 2 -8.48 16.07 7.05
N ARG A 3 -9.49 16.69 6.42
CA ARG A 3 -10.15 16.19 5.21
C ARG A 3 -9.16 15.94 4.07
N ILE A 4 -8.23 16.87 3.84
CA ILE A 4 -7.19 16.79 2.81
C ILE A 4 -6.33 15.52 2.98
N PHE A 5 -5.91 15.22 4.21
CA PHE A 5 -5.13 14.02 4.49
C PHE A 5 -5.92 12.74 4.20
N LYS A 6 -7.23 12.70 4.53
CA LYS A 6 -8.07 11.54 4.21
C LYS A 6 -8.13 11.28 2.70
N VAL A 7 -8.27 12.34 1.91
CA VAL A 7 -8.27 12.25 0.43
C VAL A 7 -6.92 11.77 -0.08
N ALA A 8 -5.82 12.30 0.44
CA ALA A 8 -4.47 11.85 0.07
C ALA A 8 -4.26 10.36 0.35
N VAL A 9 -4.77 9.83 1.46
CA VAL A 9 -4.71 8.40 1.77
C VAL A 9 -5.52 7.57 0.76
N LEU A 10 -6.73 8.00 0.40
CA LEU A 10 -7.55 7.30 -0.61
C LEU A 10 -6.90 7.31 -1.99
N LEU A 11 -6.30 8.43 -2.40
CA LEU A 11 -5.54 8.51 -3.65
C LEU A 11 -4.29 7.60 -3.61
N SER A 12 -3.62 7.53 -2.46
CA SER A 12 -2.47 6.63 -2.27
C SER A 12 -2.89 5.15 -2.37
N PHE A 13 -4.05 4.79 -1.82
CA PHE A 13 -4.62 3.45 -2.00
C PHE A 13 -5.02 3.18 -3.44
N ALA A 14 -5.65 4.13 -4.13
CA ALA A 14 -6.01 3.98 -5.54
C ALA A 14 -4.77 3.74 -6.40
N TRP A 15 -3.70 4.51 -6.17
CA TRP A 15 -2.43 4.31 -6.85
C TRP A 15 -1.80 2.94 -6.54
N ASN A 16 -1.75 2.55 -5.27
CA ASN A 16 -1.19 1.25 -4.87
C ASN A 16 -1.99 0.09 -5.47
N LEU A 17 -3.33 0.18 -5.45
CA LEU A 17 -4.21 -0.82 -6.04
C LEU A 17 -4.03 -0.91 -7.56
N ALA A 18 -3.93 0.24 -8.25
CA ALA A 18 -3.64 0.27 -9.68
C ALA A 18 -2.30 -0.42 -9.99
N LEU A 19 -1.24 -0.15 -9.23
CA LEU A 19 0.05 -0.80 -9.42
C LEU A 19 -0.02 -2.31 -9.24
N VAL A 20 -0.60 -2.81 -8.13
CA VAL A 20 -0.65 -4.26 -7.89
C VAL A 20 -1.50 -5.00 -8.91
N ILE A 21 -2.62 -4.41 -9.36
CA ILE A 21 -3.42 -4.94 -10.46
C ILE A 21 -2.63 -4.92 -11.77
N GLY A 22 -1.88 -3.84 -12.03
CA GLY A 22 -0.99 -3.73 -13.17
C GLY A 22 0.02 -4.87 -13.23
N VAL A 23 0.62 -5.24 -12.09
CA VAL A 23 1.53 -6.40 -12.02
C VAL A 23 0.80 -7.70 -12.34
N VAL A 24 -0.37 -7.94 -11.73
CA VAL A 24 -1.18 -9.14 -11.97
C VAL A 24 -1.55 -9.29 -13.45
N LEU A 25 -1.89 -8.19 -14.11
CA LEU A 25 -2.27 -8.14 -15.52
C LEU A 25 -1.09 -8.07 -16.49
N ASN A 26 0.15 -8.06 -15.98
CA ASN A 26 1.37 -7.88 -16.77
C ASN A 26 1.39 -6.57 -17.59
N ALA A 27 0.94 -5.47 -16.99
CA ALA A 27 0.86 -4.17 -17.64
C ALA A 27 2.21 -3.46 -17.69
N GLY A 28 2.55 -2.89 -18.85
CA GLY A 28 3.86 -2.26 -19.08
C GLY A 28 4.18 -1.07 -18.17
N TYR A 29 3.19 -0.29 -17.73
CA TYR A 29 3.42 0.85 -16.82
C TYR A 29 3.86 0.42 -15.41
N ALA A 30 3.53 -0.81 -15.01
CA ALA A 30 3.85 -1.36 -13.69
C ALA A 30 5.27 -1.92 -13.63
N LEU A 31 5.84 -2.40 -14.75
CA LEU A 31 7.19 -2.97 -14.82
C LEU A 31 8.28 -2.10 -14.16
N PRO A 32 8.45 -0.82 -14.56
CA PRO A 32 9.50 0.02 -13.97
C PRO A 32 9.20 0.42 -12.51
N ARG A 33 7.98 0.17 -12.01
CA ARG A 33 7.48 0.60 -10.71
C ARG A 33 7.36 -0.52 -9.67
N ALA A 34 7.41 -1.78 -10.10
CA ALA A 34 7.30 -2.95 -9.24
C ALA A 34 8.46 -3.93 -9.40
N ALA A 35 9.20 -3.85 -10.50
CA ALA A 35 10.35 -4.71 -10.78
C ALA A 35 11.62 -3.93 -11.14
N GLY A 36 11.60 -2.59 -11.14
CA GLY A 36 12.79 -1.76 -11.28
C GLY A 36 13.61 -2.00 -12.55
N GLY A 37 12.99 -2.55 -13.60
CA GLY A 37 13.68 -2.96 -14.84
C GLY A 37 14.39 -4.31 -14.79
N GLN A 38 14.17 -5.13 -13.75
CA GLN A 38 14.77 -6.47 -13.61
C GLN A 38 14.16 -7.51 -14.56
N PHE A 39 12.96 -7.27 -15.06
CA PHE A 39 12.26 -8.17 -15.96
C PHE A 39 11.72 -7.42 -17.18
N GLU A 40 11.67 -8.09 -18.33
CA GLU A 40 10.99 -7.60 -19.53
C GLU A 40 9.46 -7.80 -19.45
N SER A 41 9.02 -8.79 -18.66
CA SER A 41 7.62 -9.07 -18.34
C SER A 41 7.54 -9.71 -16.96
N PHE A 42 6.39 -9.58 -16.28
CA PHE A 42 6.24 -10.15 -14.94
C PHE A 42 6.17 -11.68 -15.00
N PRO A 43 7.12 -12.40 -14.36
CA PRO A 43 7.06 -13.85 -14.30
C PRO A 43 5.78 -14.32 -13.61
N MET A 44 5.26 -15.47 -14.02
CA MET A 44 3.98 -15.97 -13.50
C MET A 44 3.96 -16.11 -11.97
N GLY A 45 5.08 -16.52 -11.36
CA GLY A 45 5.22 -16.58 -9.90
C GLY A 45 5.06 -15.22 -9.22
N ILE A 46 5.66 -14.15 -9.78
CA ILE A 46 5.50 -12.78 -9.27
C ILE A 46 4.05 -12.33 -9.40
N ARG A 47 3.39 -12.63 -10.51
CA ARG A 47 1.99 -12.28 -10.72
C ARG A 47 1.09 -12.94 -9.67
N PHE A 48 1.30 -14.22 -9.37
CA PHE A 48 0.59 -14.92 -8.30
C PHE A 48 0.82 -14.30 -6.92
N LEU A 49 2.07 -13.95 -6.58
CA LEU A 49 2.35 -13.24 -5.33
C LEU A 49 1.59 -11.90 -5.24
N TYR A 50 1.51 -11.16 -6.35
CA TYR A 50 0.79 -9.90 -6.41
C TYR A 50 -0.74 -10.05 -6.37
N VAL A 51 -1.30 -11.22 -6.70
CA VAL A 51 -2.71 -11.51 -6.40
C VAL A 51 -2.93 -11.49 -4.88
N SER A 52 -2.07 -12.16 -4.10
CA SER A 52 -2.13 -12.11 -2.63
C SER A 52 -1.92 -10.69 -2.10
N THR A 53 -0.97 -9.94 -2.66
CA THR A 53 -0.76 -8.52 -2.31
C THR A 53 -2.00 -7.68 -2.59
N THR A 54 -2.72 -7.95 -3.68
CA THR A 54 -3.97 -7.24 -4.01
C THR A 54 -5.01 -7.44 -2.92
N PHE A 55 -5.19 -8.66 -2.41
CA PHE A 55 -6.08 -8.91 -1.27
C PHE A 55 -5.65 -8.18 0.01
N VAL A 56 -4.34 -8.10 0.27
CA VAL A 56 -3.81 -7.32 1.40
C VAL A 56 -4.17 -5.83 1.26
N VAL A 57 -3.96 -5.24 0.07
CA VAL A 57 -4.30 -3.83 -0.19
C VAL A 57 -5.80 -3.59 -0.07
N LEU A 58 -6.65 -4.48 -0.60
CA LEU A 58 -8.11 -4.40 -0.43
C LEU A 58 -8.52 -4.46 1.04
N TYR A 59 -7.88 -5.34 1.83
CA TYR A 59 -8.14 -5.42 3.27
C TYR A 59 -7.67 -4.17 4.02
N GLN A 60 -6.53 -3.57 3.64
CA GLN A 60 -6.10 -2.28 4.16
C GLN A 60 -7.14 -1.18 3.85
N ILE A 61 -7.64 -1.11 2.61
CA ILE A 61 -8.69 -0.15 2.22
C ILE A 61 -9.93 -0.35 3.09
N TYR A 62 -10.40 -1.59 3.23
CA TYR A 62 -11.56 -1.92 4.06
C TYR A 62 -11.39 -1.43 5.51
N VAL A 63 -10.25 -1.76 6.15
CA VAL A 63 -9.96 -1.34 7.53
C VAL A 63 -9.88 0.18 7.64
N TYR A 64 -9.26 0.84 6.67
CA TYR A 64 -9.17 2.30 6.64
C TYR A 64 -10.55 2.97 6.52
N LEU A 65 -11.45 2.41 5.70
CA LEU A 65 -12.83 2.89 5.59
C LEU A 65 -13.61 2.71 6.90
N GLN A 66 -13.41 1.59 7.61
CA GLN A 66 -13.98 1.42 8.95
C GLN A 66 -13.49 2.50 9.93
N ILE A 67 -12.18 2.80 9.92
CA ILE A 67 -11.59 3.87 10.74
C ILE A 67 -12.19 5.23 10.39
N MET A 68 -12.39 5.52 9.10
CA MET A 68 -13.02 6.77 8.66
C MET A 68 -14.46 6.94 9.15
N GLN A 69 -15.18 5.83 9.31
CA GLN A 69 -16.55 5.77 9.82
C GLN A 69 -16.62 5.67 11.35
N ASN A 70 -15.49 5.75 12.05
CA ASN A 70 -15.38 5.52 13.52
C ASN A 70 -15.95 4.16 13.97
N LYS A 71 -15.91 3.14 13.10
CA LYS A 71 -16.30 1.78 13.46
C LYS A 71 -15.16 1.08 14.21
N SER A 72 -15.51 0.13 15.07
CA SER A 72 -14.52 -0.70 15.75
C SER A 72 -13.82 -1.61 14.73
N VAL A 73 -12.48 -1.58 14.74
CA VAL A 73 -11.65 -2.47 13.93
C VAL A 73 -11.29 -3.67 14.77
N LYS A 74 -11.68 -4.86 14.33
CA LYS A 74 -11.29 -6.13 14.94
C LYS A 74 -10.54 -6.98 13.90
N PRO A 75 -9.40 -7.59 14.27
CA PRO A 75 -8.71 -7.45 15.56
C PRO A 75 -7.97 -6.10 15.74
N VAL A 76 -7.82 -5.64 16.99
CA VAL A 76 -7.25 -4.31 17.34
C VAL A 76 -5.79 -4.12 16.93
N TRP A 77 -5.05 -5.22 16.70
CA TRP A 77 -3.65 -5.17 16.27
C TRP A 77 -3.50 -4.88 14.77
N VAL A 78 -4.55 -5.03 13.96
CA VAL A 78 -4.47 -4.92 12.48
C VAL A 78 -3.94 -3.55 12.01
N PRO A 79 -4.43 -2.41 12.51
CA PRO A 79 -3.88 -1.11 12.12
C PRO A 79 -2.40 -0.98 12.46
N LYS A 80 -1.95 -1.61 13.56
CA LYS A 80 -0.53 -1.61 13.95
C LYS A 80 0.31 -2.44 12.98
N ALA A 81 -0.16 -3.64 12.62
CA ALA A 81 0.52 -4.47 11.62
C ALA A 81 0.62 -3.78 10.26
N PHE A 82 -0.46 -3.10 9.81
CA PHE A 82 -0.44 -2.33 8.58
C PHE A 82 0.48 -1.11 8.63
N ALA A 83 0.64 -0.47 9.79
CA ALA A 83 1.65 0.57 9.95
C ALA A 83 3.07 0.03 9.72
N TYR A 84 3.40 -1.14 10.29
CA TYR A 84 4.71 -1.75 10.10
C TYR A 84 4.93 -2.22 8.66
N LEU A 85 3.94 -2.87 8.03
CA LEU A 85 4.00 -3.24 6.61
C LEU A 85 4.20 -2.00 5.73
N GLY A 86 3.52 -0.89 6.05
CA GLY A 86 3.71 0.38 5.37
C GLY A 86 5.14 0.92 5.52
N LEU A 87 5.73 0.85 6.72
CA LEU A 87 7.13 1.25 6.94
C LEU A 87 8.12 0.40 6.16
N VAL A 88 7.90 -0.92 6.10
CA VAL A 88 8.72 -1.82 5.26
C VAL A 88 8.60 -1.43 3.79
N SER A 89 7.38 -1.17 3.31
CA SER A 89 7.13 -0.73 1.95
C SER A 89 7.84 0.61 1.64
N VAL A 90 7.77 1.58 2.54
CA VAL A 90 8.50 2.86 2.42
C VAL A 90 10.00 2.60 2.26
N PHE A 91 10.58 1.77 3.13
CA PHE A 91 12.00 1.48 3.09
C PHE A 91 12.40 0.77 1.79
N MET A 92 11.64 -0.24 1.34
CA MET A 92 11.90 -0.96 0.09
C MET A 92 11.87 -0.03 -1.13
N ASN A 93 10.88 0.85 -1.21
CA ASN A 93 10.81 1.82 -2.31
C ASN A 93 11.95 2.84 -2.23
N ALA A 94 12.34 3.29 -1.03
CA ALA A 94 13.38 4.29 -0.85
C ALA A 94 14.78 3.78 -1.24
N ILE A 95 15.08 2.51 -0.96
CA ILE A 95 16.36 1.89 -1.33
C ILE A 95 16.37 1.33 -2.75
N SER A 96 15.27 1.43 -3.50
CA SER A 96 15.22 0.94 -4.86
C SER A 96 16.21 1.69 -5.76
N ARG A 97 16.75 0.97 -6.75
CA ARG A 97 17.62 1.54 -7.80
C ARG A 97 16.84 2.20 -8.93
N SER A 98 15.52 2.02 -8.99
CA SER A 98 14.66 2.65 -10.00
C SER A 98 14.04 3.92 -9.44
N THR A 99 14.25 5.05 -10.14
CA THR A 99 13.60 6.33 -9.80
C THR A 99 12.07 6.20 -9.76
N GLN A 100 11.50 5.38 -10.64
CA GLN A 100 10.05 5.16 -10.71
C GLN A 100 9.53 4.39 -9.49
N GLU A 101 10.34 3.50 -8.91
CA GLU A 101 10.00 2.83 -7.64
C GLU A 101 10.18 3.74 -6.45
N GLN A 102 11.24 4.57 -6.43
CA GLN A 102 11.46 5.55 -5.38
C GLN A 102 10.29 6.52 -5.23
N ILE A 103 9.61 6.89 -6.32
CA ILE A 103 8.41 7.74 -6.26
C ILE A 103 7.26 7.08 -5.46
N ASN A 104 7.20 5.74 -5.42
CA ASN A 104 6.19 5.03 -4.63
C ASN A 104 6.39 5.16 -3.11
N VAL A 105 7.53 5.70 -2.66
CA VAL A 105 7.74 6.09 -1.25
C VAL A 105 6.67 7.05 -0.77
N ILE A 106 6.21 7.97 -1.63
CA ILE A 106 5.23 9.00 -1.27
C ILE A 106 3.89 8.36 -0.87
N PRO A 107 3.19 7.62 -1.75
CA PRO A 107 1.94 6.97 -1.39
C PRO A 107 2.11 5.94 -0.26
N ALA A 108 3.23 5.20 -0.23
CA ALA A 108 3.50 4.25 0.85
C ALA A 108 3.61 4.95 2.21
N SER A 109 4.29 6.11 2.27
CA SER A 109 4.46 6.91 3.50
C SER A 109 3.13 7.46 4.00
N ILE A 110 2.28 7.96 3.09
CA ILE A 110 0.95 8.46 3.43
C ILE A 110 0.10 7.36 4.08
N ILE A 111 0.08 6.16 3.49
CA ILE A 111 -0.65 5.00 4.03
C ILE A 111 -0.07 4.56 5.38
N ALA A 112 1.26 4.47 5.49
CA ALA A 112 1.94 4.08 6.72
C ALA A 112 1.62 5.02 7.89
N VAL A 113 1.69 6.33 7.65
CA VAL A 113 1.34 7.36 8.64
C VAL A 113 -0.14 7.27 9.02
N ALA A 114 -1.04 7.06 8.07
CA ALA A 114 -2.47 6.92 8.35
C ALA A 114 -2.76 5.75 9.30
N PHE A 115 -2.18 4.58 9.04
CA PHE A 115 -2.32 3.43 9.93
C PHE A 115 -1.59 3.59 11.26
N PHE A 116 -0.43 4.24 11.28
CA PHE A 116 0.28 4.54 12.52
C PHE A 116 -0.57 5.42 13.44
N VAL A 117 -1.14 6.50 12.91
CA VAL A 117 -2.05 7.39 13.65
C VAL A 117 -3.31 6.64 14.08
N ALA A 118 -3.87 5.79 13.23
CA ALA A 118 -5.04 4.99 13.57
C ALA A 118 -4.74 3.97 14.68
N SER A 119 -3.59 3.30 14.64
CA SER A 119 -3.19 2.29 15.62
C SER A 119 -3.08 2.85 17.05
N LYS A 120 -2.70 4.13 17.19
CA LYS A 120 -2.69 4.83 18.49
C LYS A 120 -4.09 5.10 19.03
N ARG A 121 -5.10 5.23 18.16
CA ARG A 121 -6.50 5.52 18.53
C ARG A 121 -7.28 4.27 18.91
N VAL A 122 -6.95 3.13 18.28
CA VAL A 122 -7.59 1.83 18.56
C VAL A 122 -7.08 1.21 19.87
N ARG A 123 -6.09 1.82 20.53
CA ARG A 123 -5.47 1.38 21.79
C ARG A 123 -6.29 1.70 23.06
N SER A 124 -7.61 1.85 22.93
CA SER A 124 -8.56 2.09 24.03
C SER A 124 -9.35 0.81 24.31
#